data_AF-A0A376L1K0-F1
#
_entry.id   AF-A0A376L1K0-F1
#
_cell.length_a   1.000
_cell.length_b   1.000
_cell.length_c   1.000
_cell.angle_alpha   90.00
_cell.angle_beta   90.00
_cell.angle_gamma   90.00
#
_symmetry.space_group_name_H-M   'P 1'
#
loop_
_entity.id
_entity.type
_entity.pdbx_description
1 polymer ?
#
loop_
_entity_poly.entity_id
_entity_poly.type
_entity_poly.pdbx_seq_one_letter_code
_entity_poly.pdbx_strand_id
1 'polypeptide(L)' 'MNRFPFPQGEKVLSGATVALIVGKTATKVREEDAAEYIAGYALANDVSLPEESFYRPAIKAKCRDGFCPIGRNRGSQQCR' A
#
# COMPACT_ATOMS: atom_id res chain seq x y z
N MET A 1 0.39 -18.67 -0.66
CA MET A 1 -0.39 -17.49 -1.11
C MET A 1 -1.52 -17.29 -0.11
N ASN A 2 -1.52 -16.21 0.67
CA ASN A 2 -2.65 -15.92 1.55
C ASN A 2 -3.80 -15.36 0.71
N ARG A 3 -4.98 -15.99 0.79
CA ARG A 3 -6.23 -15.42 0.28
C ARG A 3 -6.66 -14.28 1.21
N PHE A 4 -7.09 -13.15 0.66
CA PHE A 4 -7.76 -12.13 1.47
C PHE A 4 -9.22 -12.54 1.70
N PRO A 5 -9.75 -12.41 2.93
CA PRO A 5 -11.12 -12.78 3.25
C PRO A 5 -12.10 -11.83 2.55
N PHE A 6 -13.00 -12.38 1.73
CA PHE A 6 -14.04 -11.60 1.06
C PHE A 6 -15.25 -11.44 1.98
N PRO A 7 -15.62 -10.23 2.39
CA PRO A 7 -16.80 -10.01 3.22
C PRO A 7 -18.09 -10.21 2.43
N GLN A 8 -19.01 -11.01 2.98
CA GLN A 8 -20.30 -11.28 2.34
C GLN A 8 -21.18 -10.02 2.31
N GLY A 9 -21.95 -9.84 1.22
CA GLY A 9 -22.90 -8.73 1.08
C GLY A 9 -22.27 -7.38 0.73
N GLU A 10 -20.96 -7.31 0.53
CA GLU A 10 -20.23 -6.08 0.29
C GLU A 10 -19.70 -6.00 -1.14
N LYS A 11 -19.68 -4.80 -1.73
CA LYS A 11 -18.95 -4.54 -2.97
C LYS A 11 -17.48 -4.31 -2.61
N VAL A 12 -16.57 -5.08 -3.20
CA VAL A 12 -15.13 -4.95 -2.96
C VAL A 12 -14.44 -4.52 -4.25
N LEU A 13 -13.54 -3.55 -4.13
CA LEU A 13 -12.78 -2.96 -5.22
C LEU A 13 -11.30 -3.32 -5.06
N SER A 14 -10.65 -3.65 -6.17
CA SER A 14 -9.19 -3.75 -6.22
C SER A 14 -8.59 -2.36 -6.41
N GLY A 15 -7.51 -2.04 -5.70
CA GLY A 15 -6.73 -0.82 -5.82
C GLY A 15 -5.25 -1.13 -6.08
N ALA A 16 -4.93 -1.72 -7.24
CA ALA A 16 -3.55 -2.04 -7.60
C ALA A 16 -2.68 -0.77 -7.62
N THR A 17 -1.55 -0.81 -6.91
CA THR A 17 -0.67 0.35 -6.68
C THR A 17 0.78 -0.08 -6.45
N VAL A 18 1.67 0.88 -6.18
CA VAL A 18 3.07 0.65 -5.80
C VAL A 18 3.34 1.19 -4.38
N ALA A 19 4.04 0.40 -3.58
CA ALA A 19 4.55 0.81 -2.28
C ALA A 19 6.04 1.14 -2.42
N LEU A 20 6.46 2.31 -1.92
CA LEU A 20 7.88 2.58 -1.64
C LEU A 20 8.25 1.91 -0.31
N ILE A 21 9.44 1.34 -0.24
CA ILE A 21 9.96 0.68 0.96
C ILE A 21 11.06 1.55 1.56
N VAL A 22 10.84 2.06 2.77
CA VAL A 22 11.83 2.85 3.51
C VAL A 22 12.96 1.94 3.99
N GLY A 23 14.21 2.30 3.67
CA GLY A 23 15.41 1.52 3.96
C GLY A 23 16.19 1.94 5.20
N LYS A 24 16.02 3.17 5.66
CA LYS A 24 16.69 3.75 6.83
C LYS A 24 15.77 4.75 7.52
N THR A 25 16.02 5.04 8.80
CA THR A 25 15.22 6.00 9.59
C THR A 25 15.06 7.32 8.84
N ALA A 26 13.82 7.75 8.62
CA ALA A 26 13.48 8.95 7.86
C ALA A 26 12.68 9.92 8.73
N THR A 27 13.21 11.11 8.95
CA THR A 27 12.55 12.18 9.72
C THR A 27 12.83 13.51 9.02
N LYS A 28 11.78 14.26 8.64
CA LYS A 28 11.89 15.56 7.95
C LYS A 28 12.84 15.54 6.73
N VAL A 29 12.79 14.46 5.96
CA VAL A 29 13.60 14.30 4.74
C VAL A 29 13.14 15.30 3.68
N ARG A 30 14.08 16.00 3.05
CA ARG A 30 13.77 16.90 1.93
C ARG A 30 13.46 16.08 0.68
N GLU A 31 12.65 16.62 -0.23
CA GLU A 31 12.23 15.89 -1.43
C GLU A 31 13.42 15.47 -2.30
N GLU A 32 14.43 16.34 -2.43
CA GLU A 32 15.64 16.05 -3.21
C GLU A 32 16.49 14.90 -2.65
N ASP A 33 16.42 14.64 -1.34
CA ASP A 33 17.19 13.60 -0.66
C ASP A 33 16.41 12.26 -0.58
N ALA A 34 15.13 12.23 -0.98
CA ALA A 34 14.23 11.11 -0.72
C ALA A 34 14.72 9.77 -1.29
N ALA A 35 15.32 9.79 -2.48
CA ALA A 35 15.83 8.58 -3.14
C ALA A 35 16.88 7.83 -2.30
N GLU A 36 17.66 8.54 -1.47
CA GLU A 36 18.66 7.92 -0.60
C GLU A 36 18.06 7.14 0.57
N TYR A 37 16.78 7.35 0.88
CA TYR A 37 16.05 6.67 1.96
C TYR A 37 15.18 5.51 1.46
N ILE A 38 14.96 5.41 0.15
CA ILE A 38 14.14 4.37 -0.47
C ILE A 38 15.01 3.13 -0.75
N ALA A 39 14.75 2.03 -0.04
CA ALA A 39 15.39 0.74 -0.29
C ALA A 39 14.90 0.08 -1.59
N GLY A 40 13.67 0.37 -2.01
CA GLY A 40 13.07 -0.24 -3.19
C GLY A 40 11.57 0.00 -3.29
N TYR A 41 10.94 -0.76 -4.19
CA TYR A 41 9.50 -0.70 -4.43
C TYR A 41 8.88 -2.10 -4.44
N ALA A 42 7.61 -2.19 -4.10
CA ALA A 42 6.82 -3.41 -4.19
C ALA A 42 5.48 -3.12 -4.86
N LEU A 43 4.95 -4.09 -5.62
CA LEU A 43 3.54 -4.05 -5.99
C LEU A 43 2.69 -4.16 -4.72
N ALA A 44 1.61 -3.40 -4.64
CA ALA A 44 0.66 -3.46 -3.54
C ALA A 44 -0.78 -3.40 -4.08
N ASN A 45 -1.74 -3.75 -3.24
CA ASN A 45 -3.15 -3.60 -3.56
C ASN A 45 -3.86 -2.96 -2.36
N ASP A 46 -4.33 -1.73 -2.51
CA ASP A 46 -5.16 -1.02 -1.53
C ASP A 46 -6.62 -1.42 -1.76
N VAL A 47 -6.99 -2.62 -1.28
CA VAL A 47 -8.34 -3.16 -1.44
C VAL A 47 -9.30 -2.33 -0.59
N SER A 48 -10.46 -2.01 -1.16
CA SER A 48 -11.43 -1.16 -0.48
C SER A 48 -12.88 -1.55 -0.76
N LEU A 49 -13.78 -1.09 0.11
CA LEU A 49 -15.18 -0.88 -0.25
C LEU A 49 -15.30 0.43 -1.06
N PRO A 50 -16.45 0.72 -1.71
CA PRO A 50 -16.66 1.98 -2.41
C PRO A 50 -16.34 3.21 -1.55
N GLU A 51 -15.57 4.13 -2.13
CA GLU A 51 -15.20 5.39 -1.50
C GLU A 51 -16.25 6.46 -1.82
N GLU A 52 -17.30 6.51 -1.02
CA GLU A 52 -18.42 7.44 -1.23
C GLU A 52 -18.26 8.76 -0.46
N SER A 53 -17.35 8.81 0.53
CA SER A 53 -17.08 9.99 1.34
C SER A 53 -15.63 9.99 1.86
N PHE A 54 -15.00 11.17 1.87
CA PHE A 54 -13.67 11.40 2.44
C PHE A 54 -13.70 12.27 3.71
N TYR A 55 -14.90 12.57 4.25
CA TYR A 55 -15.05 13.47 5.41
C TYR A 55 -14.58 12.86 6.73
N ARG A 56 -14.72 11.53 6.89
CA ARG A 56 -14.24 10.78 8.06
C ARG A 56 -13.29 9.67 7.60
N PRO A 57 -12.36 9.22 8.47
CA PRO A 57 -11.44 8.14 8.13
C PRO A 57 -12.18 6.89 7.63
N ALA A 58 -11.75 6.34 6.49
CA ALA A 58 -12.39 5.22 5.82
C ALA A 58 -12.04 3.85 6.46
N ILE A 59 -12.11 3.77 7.80
CA ILE A 59 -11.64 2.61 8.58
C ILE A 59 -12.33 1.31 8.16
N LYS A 60 -13.66 1.33 8.04
CA LYS A 60 -14.43 0.14 7.63
C LYS A 60 -14.21 -0.27 6.17
N ALA A 61 -13.79 0.68 5.33
CA ALA A 61 -13.60 0.45 3.91
C ALA A 61 -12.23 -0.15 3.60
N LYS A 62 -11.15 0.30 4.27
CA LYS A 62 -9.76 -0.06 3.94
C LYS A 62 -9.03 -0.90 4.98
N CYS A 63 -9.48 -0.90 6.24
CA CYS A 63 -8.76 -1.55 7.34
C CYS A 63 -9.34 -2.92 7.72
N ARG A 64 -9.91 -3.65 6.76
CA ARG A 64 -10.36 -5.04 6.98
C ARG A 64 -9.18 -6.00 6.87
N ASP A 65 -9.30 -7.16 7.49
CA ASP A 65 -8.26 -8.18 7.46
C ASP A 65 -7.85 -8.53 6.03
N GLY A 66 -6.55 -8.44 5.73
CA GLY A 66 -6.01 -8.79 4.42
C GLY A 66 -6.28 -7.79 3.29
N PHE A 67 -6.82 -6.59 3.55
CA PHE A 67 -7.10 -5.57 2.53
C PHE A 67 -5.86 -4.81 2.02
N CYS A 68 -4.66 -5.16 2.49
CA CYS A 68 -3.40 -4.66 1.95
C CYS A 68 -2.42 -5.78 1.57
N PRO A 69 -2.68 -6.54 0.48
CA PRO A 69 -1.68 -7.42 -0.09
C PRO A 69 -0.47 -6.61 -0.57
N ILE A 70 0.72 -7.00 -0.15
CA ILE A 70 2.00 -6.44 -0.61
C ILE A 70 2.88 -7.53 -1.22
N GLY A 71 3.46 -7.23 -2.37
CA GLY A 71 4.37 -8.09 -3.10
C GLY A 71 5.77 -8.10 -2.52
N ARG A 72 6.66 -8.84 -3.17
CA ARG A 72 8.10 -8.83 -2.80
C ARG A 72 8.69 -7.46 -3.11
N ASN A 73 9.49 -6.94 -2.17
CA ASN A 73 10.33 -5.78 -2.41
C ASN A 73 11.36 -6.08 -3.51
N ARG A 74 11.40 -5.24 -4.54
CA ARG A 74 12.48 -5.17 -5.53
C ARG A 74 13.36 -3.99 -5.11
N GLY A 75 14.58 -4.28 -4.69
CA GLY A 75 15.54 -3.24 -4.29
C GLY A 75 15.79 -2.23 -5.40
N SER A 76 16.09 -0.97 -5.05
CA SER A 76 16.31 0.13 -6.00
C SER A 76 17.44 -0.14 -7.01
N GLN A 77 18.41 -0.98 -6.66
CA GLN A 77 19.50 -1.40 -7.55
C GLN A 77 19.09 -2.41 -8.63
N GLN A 78 17.93 -3.05 -8.48
CA GLN A 78 17.46 -4.12 -9.39
C GLN A 78 16.36 -3.66 -10.35
N CYS A 79 15.99 -2.37 -10.31
CA CYS A 79 15.07 -1.70 -11.24
C CYS A 79 15.80 -1.02 -12.42
N ARG A 80 17.08 -1.33 -12.65
CA ARG A 80 17.81 -0.98 -13.87
C ARG A 80 17.87 -2.18 -14.81
#